data_AF-A0A059D1K8-F1
#
_entry.id   AF-A0A059D1K8-F1
#
_cell.length_a   1.000
_cell.length_b   1.000
_cell.length_c   1.000
_cell.angle_alpha   90.00
_cell.angle_beta   90.00
_cell.angle_gamma   90.00
#
_symmetry.space_group_name_H-M   'P 1'
#
loop_
_entity.id
_entity.type
_entity.pdbx_description
1 polymer ?
#
loop_
_entity_poly.entity_id
_entity_poly.type
_entity_poly.pdbx_seq_one_letter_code
_entity_poly.pdbx_strand_id
1 'polypeptide(L)'
;MSGPQCCANPPTLSPGSGSGHVEQLGGLKAYVVGSQDSKLAILLVSDVYGYEAPNLRKLADKVAAAGYYVVVPDYFKGDPYAPENAERPIGVWIKDHGADKGFEETKPIIQALKSKGISKIGAAGFCWGGIVSLSKPLYCYTLHLSLLMISKVLRFLLLS
;
A
#
# COMPACT_ATOMS: atom_id res chain seq x y z
N MET A 1 12.08 -11.57 8.64
CA MET A 1 11.80 -12.74 7.77
C MET A 1 10.31 -13.03 7.84
N SER A 2 9.54 -12.70 6.80
CA SER A 2 8.12 -13.03 6.73
C SER A 2 7.99 -14.54 6.47
N GLY A 3 7.40 -15.28 7.40
CA GLY A 3 7.24 -16.73 7.31
C GLY A 3 6.14 -17.15 6.31
N PRO A 4 6.03 -18.46 6.00
CA PRO A 4 5.11 -19.02 5.01
C PRO A 4 3.62 -18.73 5.31
N GLN A 5 3.28 -18.40 6.56
CA GLN A 5 1.92 -18.04 6.98
C GLN A 5 1.29 -16.84 6.26
N CYS A 6 2.06 -15.93 5.63
CA CYS A 6 1.46 -14.81 4.89
C CYS A 6 0.74 -15.27 3.60
N CYS A 7 1.07 -16.45 3.07
CA CYS A 7 0.47 -16.97 1.84
C CYS A 7 -0.70 -17.95 2.09
N ALA A 8 -1.09 -18.16 3.36
CA ALA A 8 -1.95 -19.27 3.75
C ALA A 8 -3.45 -19.05 3.43
N ASN A 9 -3.89 -17.86 3.01
CA ASN A 9 -5.29 -17.57 2.73
C ASN A 9 -5.40 -16.46 1.67
N PRO A 10 -5.40 -16.78 0.36
CA PRO A 10 -5.54 -15.78 -0.68
C PRO A 10 -6.92 -15.10 -0.60
N PRO A 11 -7.00 -13.77 -0.72
CA PRO A 11 -8.26 -13.06 -0.80
C PRO A 11 -8.92 -13.28 -2.17
N THR A 12 -10.25 -13.34 -2.20
CA THR A 12 -11.00 -13.19 -3.45
C THR A 12 -10.91 -11.74 -3.92
N LEU A 13 -10.25 -11.48 -5.05
CA LEU A 13 -10.08 -10.14 -5.59
C LEU A 13 -11.42 -9.55 -6.07
N SER A 14 -11.64 -8.25 -5.83
CA SER A 14 -12.86 -7.55 -6.27
C SER A 14 -12.52 -6.14 -6.76
N PRO A 15 -12.42 -5.93 -8.09
CA PRO A 15 -12.07 -4.64 -8.67
C PRO A 15 -13.06 -3.52 -8.35
N GLY A 16 -14.31 -3.86 -8.02
CA GLY A 16 -15.36 -2.91 -7.62
C GLY A 16 -15.46 -2.68 -6.11
N SER A 17 -14.54 -3.24 -5.31
CA SER A 17 -14.58 -3.03 -3.87
C SER A 17 -14.03 -1.66 -3.48
N GLY A 18 -14.69 -1.04 -2.50
CA GLY A 18 -14.32 0.23 -1.90
C GLY A 18 -15.14 1.43 -2.40
N SER A 19 -14.99 2.57 -1.74
CA SER A 19 -15.73 3.82 -2.03
C SER A 19 -14.99 4.80 -2.96
N GLY A 20 -13.72 4.55 -3.22
CA GLY A 20 -12.85 5.34 -4.07
C GLY A 20 -12.90 4.95 -5.54
N HIS A 21 -11.90 5.39 -6.29
CA HIS A 21 -11.74 5.12 -7.72
C HIS A 21 -10.32 4.68 -8.04
N VAL A 22 -10.10 4.17 -9.27
CA VAL A 22 -8.76 3.85 -9.77
C VAL A 22 -8.30 4.97 -10.69
N GLU A 23 -7.09 5.48 -10.47
CA GLU A 23 -6.45 6.48 -11.32
C GLU A 23 -4.99 6.11 -11.63
N GLN A 24 -4.39 6.80 -12.60
CA GLN A 24 -2.96 6.70 -12.86
C GLN A 24 -2.19 7.69 -11.98
N LEU A 25 -1.27 7.19 -11.16
CA LEU A 25 -0.45 8.01 -10.27
C LEU A 25 1.01 7.51 -10.29
N GLY A 26 1.95 8.40 -10.63
CA GLY A 26 3.37 8.04 -10.67
C GLY A 26 3.69 6.93 -11.68
N GLY A 27 2.87 6.75 -12.72
CA GLY A 27 3.05 5.70 -13.72
C GLY A 27 2.44 4.34 -13.36
N LEU A 28 1.81 4.21 -12.19
CA LEU A 28 1.10 3.00 -11.76
C LEU A 28 -0.40 3.27 -11.67
N LYS A 29 -1.21 2.21 -11.89
CA LYS A 29 -2.62 2.23 -11.48
C LYS A 29 -2.65 2.28 -9.96
N ALA A 30 -3.51 3.10 -9.39
CA ALA A 30 -3.68 3.16 -7.97
C ALA A 30 -5.15 3.33 -7.62
N TYR A 31 -5.61 2.58 -6.62
CA TYR A 31 -6.87 2.90 -5.97
C TYR A 31 -6.66 4.09 -5.04
N VAL A 32 -7.54 5.08 -5.14
CA VAL A 32 -7.46 6.35 -4.41
C VAL A 32 -8.79 6.67 -3.76
N VAL A 33 -8.71 7.14 -2.53
CA VAL A 33 -9.88 7.51 -1.74
C VAL A 33 -9.52 8.61 -0.75
N GLY A 34 -10.50 9.47 -0.42
CA GLY A 34 -10.34 10.61 0.48
C GLY A 34 -10.34 11.95 -0.24
N SER A 35 -10.31 13.03 0.54
CA SER A 35 -10.39 14.40 0.01
C SER A 35 -9.12 14.81 -0.73
N GLN A 36 -9.26 15.36 -1.94
CA GLN A 36 -8.16 15.92 -2.74
C GLN A 36 -7.55 17.17 -2.09
N ASP A 37 -8.27 17.84 -1.19
CA ASP A 37 -7.77 19.01 -0.46
C ASP A 37 -6.93 18.64 0.76
N SER A 38 -6.93 17.36 1.16
CA SER A 38 -6.13 16.89 2.29
C SER A 38 -4.66 17.19 2.06
N LYS A 39 -3.95 17.59 3.11
CA LYS A 39 -2.49 17.79 3.09
C LYS A 39 -1.71 16.59 3.59
N LEU A 40 -2.42 15.56 4.08
CA LEU A 40 -1.88 14.35 4.66
C LEU A 40 -2.26 13.18 3.76
N ALA A 41 -1.26 12.45 3.25
CA ALA A 41 -1.50 11.22 2.51
C ALA A 41 -1.00 9.98 3.24
N ILE A 42 -1.66 8.86 3.03
CA ILE A 42 -1.21 7.52 3.43
C ILE A 42 -1.06 6.67 2.18
N LEU A 43 0.14 6.15 1.97
CA LEU A 43 0.42 5.12 0.98
C LEU A 43 0.21 3.75 1.63
N LEU A 44 -0.80 3.01 1.18
CA LEU A 44 -1.03 1.64 1.60
C LEU A 44 -0.48 0.69 0.54
N VAL A 45 0.51 -0.12 0.90
CA VAL A 45 1.12 -1.09 0.00
C VAL A 45 0.49 -2.45 0.21
N SER A 46 0.01 -3.06 -0.87
CA SER A 46 -0.64 -4.38 -0.83
C SER A 46 0.32 -5.48 -0.40
N ASP A 47 -0.27 -6.60 0.03
CA ASP A 47 0.45 -7.88 0.08
C ASP A 47 0.68 -8.41 -1.34
N VAL A 48 1.15 -9.66 -1.46
CA VAL A 48 1.49 -10.31 -2.74
C VAL A 48 0.26 -10.56 -3.63
N TYR A 49 -0.95 -10.50 -3.09
CA TYR A 49 -2.19 -10.74 -3.84
C TYR A 49 -2.72 -9.48 -4.54
N GLY A 50 -2.12 -8.32 -4.27
CA GLY A 50 -2.34 -7.10 -5.02
C GLY A 50 -3.38 -6.15 -4.44
N TYR A 51 -3.52 -5.01 -5.10
CA TYR A 51 -4.29 -3.86 -4.60
C TYR A 51 -5.82 -4.02 -4.70
N GLU A 52 -6.30 -5.08 -5.35
CA GLU A 52 -7.73 -5.40 -5.51
C GLU A 52 -8.29 -6.27 -4.38
N ALA A 53 -7.46 -6.58 -3.39
CA ALA A 53 -7.88 -7.26 -2.18
C ALA A 53 -8.96 -6.43 -1.44
N PRO A 54 -10.18 -6.96 -1.24
CA PRO A 54 -11.29 -6.17 -0.69
C PRO A 54 -11.00 -5.59 0.69
N ASN A 55 -10.29 -6.33 1.54
CA ASN A 55 -9.95 -5.90 2.89
C ASN A 55 -8.96 -4.73 2.88
N LEU A 56 -8.04 -4.68 1.92
CA LEU A 56 -7.11 -3.58 1.76
C LEU A 56 -7.83 -2.29 1.33
N ARG A 57 -8.77 -2.38 0.38
CA ARG A 57 -9.55 -1.21 -0.05
C ARG A 57 -10.52 -0.73 1.02
N LYS A 58 -11.17 -1.64 1.76
CA LYS A 58 -11.97 -1.28 2.96
C LYS A 58 -11.14 -0.59 4.03
N LEU A 59 -9.89 -1.02 4.23
CA LEU A 59 -8.97 -0.33 5.13
C LEU A 59 -8.65 1.07 4.60
N ALA A 60 -8.38 1.21 3.30
CA ALA A 60 -8.14 2.50 2.68
C ALA A 60 -9.32 3.45 2.88
N ASP A 61 -10.55 2.97 2.70
CA ASP A 61 -11.78 3.73 2.95
C ASP A 61 -11.88 4.22 4.40
N LYS A 62 -11.60 3.34 5.37
CA LYS A 62 -11.59 3.70 6.80
C LYS A 62 -10.55 4.77 7.12
N VAL A 63 -9.35 4.65 6.55
CA VAL A 63 -8.28 5.64 6.73
C VAL A 63 -8.64 6.97 6.06
N ALA A 64 -9.29 6.94 4.89
CA ALA A 64 -9.79 8.14 4.24
C ALA A 64 -10.90 8.83 5.04
N ALA A 65 -11.82 8.06 5.62
CA ALA A 65 -12.84 8.58 6.53
C ALA A 65 -12.25 9.26 7.78
N ALA A 66 -11.02 8.90 8.17
CA ALA A 66 -10.27 9.57 9.22
C ALA A 66 -9.56 10.87 8.77
N GLY A 67 -9.75 11.32 7.53
CA GLY A 67 -9.28 12.62 7.02
C GLY A 67 -7.99 12.58 6.17
N TYR A 68 -7.52 11.39 5.80
CA TYR A 68 -6.31 11.23 4.98
C TYR A 68 -6.66 11.05 3.49
N TYR A 69 -5.77 11.48 2.61
CA TYR A 69 -5.77 11.06 1.22
C TYR A 69 -5.06 9.72 1.09
N VAL A 70 -5.75 8.67 0.68
CA VAL A 70 -5.18 7.32 0.69
C VAL A 70 -4.92 6.85 -0.74
N VAL A 71 -3.74 6.28 -0.95
CA VAL A 71 -3.31 5.71 -2.23
C VAL A 71 -2.91 4.26 -2.02
N VAL A 72 -3.43 3.37 -2.86
CA VAL A 72 -3.10 1.95 -2.91
C VAL A 72 -2.59 1.60 -4.32
N PRO A 73 -1.27 1.66 -4.57
CA PRO A 73 -0.72 1.42 -5.90
C PRO A 73 -0.69 -0.06 -6.29
N ASP A 74 -0.86 -0.32 -7.58
CA ASP A 74 -0.63 -1.60 -8.23
C ASP A 74 0.86 -1.75 -8.60
N TYR A 75 1.67 -2.14 -7.62
CA TYR A 75 3.10 -2.42 -7.85
C TYR A 75 3.34 -3.62 -8.76
N PHE A 76 2.36 -4.50 -8.92
CA PHE A 76 2.52 -5.72 -9.71
C PHE A 76 2.04 -5.55 -11.15
N LYS A 77 1.40 -4.42 -11.48
CA LYS A 77 0.96 -4.07 -12.85
C LYS A 77 0.03 -5.14 -13.45
N GLY A 78 -0.90 -5.62 -12.63
CA GLY A 78 -1.84 -6.69 -13.00
C GLY A 78 -1.27 -8.11 -12.91
N ASP A 79 -0.10 -8.30 -12.31
CA ASP A 79 0.55 -9.60 -12.12
C ASP A 79 0.70 -10.01 -10.64
N PRO A 80 -0.40 -10.05 -9.84
CA PRO A 80 -0.33 -10.48 -8.45
C PRO A 80 0.03 -11.96 -8.33
N TYR A 81 0.52 -12.36 -7.16
CA TYR A 81 0.81 -13.76 -6.87
C TYR A 81 -0.48 -14.60 -6.82
N ALA A 82 -0.51 -15.68 -7.60
CA ALA A 82 -1.59 -16.66 -7.62
C ALA A 82 -1.09 -18.00 -7.05
N PRO A 83 -1.55 -18.44 -5.86
CA PRO A 83 -1.05 -19.66 -5.22
C PRO A 83 -1.41 -20.95 -5.97
N GLU A 84 -2.47 -20.92 -6.78
CA GLU A 84 -2.87 -22.01 -7.66
C GLU A 84 -1.94 -22.20 -8.87
N ASN A 85 -1.10 -21.21 -9.19
CA ASN A 85 -0.14 -21.30 -10.27
C ASN A 85 1.12 -22.07 -9.84
N ALA A 86 1.09 -23.39 -10.01
CA ALA A 86 2.20 -24.27 -9.66
C ALA A 86 3.50 -24.00 -10.47
N GLU A 87 3.38 -23.42 -11.68
CA GLU A 87 4.54 -23.08 -12.52
C GLU A 87 5.29 -21.85 -12.03
N ARG A 88 4.62 -21.01 -11.23
CA ARG A 88 5.19 -19.78 -10.68
C ARG A 88 5.02 -19.70 -9.17
N PRO A 89 5.76 -20.55 -8.41
CA PRO A 89 5.74 -20.48 -6.96
C PRO A 89 6.26 -19.12 -6.47
N ILE A 90 5.93 -18.76 -5.23
CA ILE A 90 6.23 -17.45 -4.65
C ILE A 90 7.72 -17.05 -4.76
N GLY A 91 8.63 -18.02 -4.64
CA GLY A 91 10.07 -17.76 -4.76
C GLY A 91 10.54 -17.37 -6.17
N VAL A 92 9.78 -17.75 -7.21
CA VAL A 92 10.00 -17.31 -8.59
C VAL A 92 9.35 -15.95 -8.79
N TRP A 93 8.10 -15.79 -8.37
CA TRP A 93 7.35 -14.53 -8.50
C TRP A 93 8.07 -13.34 -7.82
N ILE A 94 8.67 -13.55 -6.64
CA ILE A 94 9.44 -12.51 -5.92
C ILE A 94 10.63 -11.98 -6.72
N LYS A 95 11.20 -12.76 -7.65
CA LYS A 95 12.33 -12.28 -8.47
C LYS A 95 11.92 -11.18 -9.44
N ASP A 96 10.69 -11.24 -9.95
CA ASP A 96 10.13 -10.26 -10.88
C ASP A 96 9.57 -9.02 -10.16
N HIS A 97 9.15 -9.24 -8.91
CA HIS A 97 8.48 -8.27 -8.03
C HIS A 97 9.27 -8.05 -6.74
N GLY A 98 10.59 -7.87 -6.86
CA GLY A 98 11.46 -7.63 -5.71
C GLY A 98 11.10 -6.32 -4.98
N ALA A 99 11.30 -6.29 -3.66
CA ALA A 99 10.97 -5.12 -2.85
C ALA A 99 11.76 -3.85 -3.26
N ASP A 100 12.99 -4.00 -3.75
CA ASP A 100 13.79 -2.88 -4.27
C ASP A 100 13.11 -2.20 -5.47
N LYS A 101 12.48 -2.98 -6.36
CA LYS A 101 11.73 -2.45 -7.50
C LYS A 101 10.49 -1.69 -7.01
N GLY A 102 9.76 -2.26 -6.05
CA GLY A 102 8.63 -1.56 -5.42
C GLY A 102 9.03 -0.24 -4.76
N PHE A 103 10.20 -0.19 -4.13
CA PHE A 103 10.75 1.05 -3.56
C PHE A 103 11.05 2.10 -4.63
N GLU A 104 11.72 1.71 -5.74
CA GLU A 104 12.00 2.62 -6.85
C GLU A 104 10.72 3.16 -7.50
N GLU A 105 9.71 2.31 -7.68
CA GLU A 105 8.40 2.68 -8.21
C GLU A 105 7.58 3.58 -7.26
N THR A 106 7.93 3.61 -5.96
CA THR A 106 7.30 4.51 -4.99
C THR A 106 7.74 5.96 -5.16
N LYS A 107 8.95 6.21 -5.69
CA LYS A 107 9.49 7.57 -5.88
C LYS A 107 8.60 8.46 -6.76
N PRO A 108 8.18 8.04 -7.98
CA PRO A 108 7.29 8.86 -8.80
C PRO A 108 5.90 9.06 -8.18
N ILE A 109 5.40 8.10 -7.39
CA ILE A 109 4.15 8.27 -6.63
C ILE A 109 4.30 9.39 -5.60
N ILE A 110 5.38 9.37 -4.82
CA ILE A 110 5.66 10.42 -3.83
C ILE A 110 5.78 11.79 -4.50
N GLN A 111 6.43 11.88 -5.66
CA GLN A 111 6.51 13.13 -6.40
C GLN A 111 5.14 13.60 -6.87
N ALA A 112 4.32 12.71 -7.43
CA ALA A 112 2.96 13.05 -7.86
C ALA A 112 2.10 13.55 -6.68
N LEU A 113 2.21 12.92 -5.51
CA LEU A 113 1.52 13.37 -4.30
C LEU A 113 1.97 14.77 -3.85
N LYS A 114 3.28 15.04 -3.86
CA LYS A 114 3.81 16.37 -3.54
C LYS A 114 3.34 17.42 -4.52
N SER A 115 3.30 17.11 -5.82
CA SER A 115 2.78 18.02 -6.86
C SER A 115 1.29 18.32 -6.69
N LYS A 116 0.51 17.41 -6.11
CA LYS A 116 -0.90 17.66 -5.72
C LYS A 116 -1.03 18.52 -4.44
N GLY A 117 0.07 18.94 -3.83
CA GLY A 117 0.06 19.78 -2.63
C GLY A 117 -0.02 19.00 -1.31
N ILE A 118 0.25 17.69 -1.33
CA ILE A 118 0.42 16.89 -0.11
C ILE A 118 1.73 17.29 0.57
N SER A 119 1.65 17.67 1.85
CA SER A 119 2.81 18.12 2.63
C SER A 119 3.41 17.02 3.50
N LYS A 120 2.61 16.02 3.92
CA LYS A 120 3.08 14.88 4.71
C LYS A 120 2.53 13.58 4.14
N ILE A 121 3.43 12.62 3.96
CA ILE A 121 3.11 11.29 3.44
C ILE A 121 3.55 10.27 4.49
N GLY A 122 2.63 9.43 4.93
CA GLY A 122 2.92 8.19 5.67
C GLY A 122 2.82 6.98 4.74
N ALA A 123 3.44 5.88 5.12
CA ALA A 123 3.32 4.61 4.42
C ALA A 123 3.06 3.47 5.41
N ALA A 124 2.24 2.51 4.99
CA ALA A 124 2.02 1.25 5.70
C ALA A 124 1.81 0.14 4.68
N GLY A 125 2.12 -1.10 5.04
CA GLY A 125 1.92 -2.23 4.14
C GLY A 125 1.93 -3.56 4.87
N PHE A 126 1.40 -4.57 4.19
CA PHE A 126 1.24 -5.92 4.72
C PHE A 126 2.16 -6.90 4.00
N CYS A 127 2.85 -7.78 4.74
CA CYS A 127 3.79 -8.77 4.20
C CYS A 127 4.84 -8.15 3.25
N TRP A 128 4.71 -8.38 1.94
CA TRP A 128 5.59 -7.82 0.91
C TRP A 128 5.57 -6.30 0.93
N GLY A 129 4.39 -5.70 1.07
CA GLY A 129 4.23 -4.26 1.18
C GLY A 129 4.83 -3.67 2.45
N GLY A 130 4.93 -4.46 3.53
CA GLY A 130 5.64 -4.07 4.74
C GLY A 130 7.15 -3.95 4.50
N ILE A 131 7.73 -4.86 3.72
CA ILE A 131 9.15 -4.80 3.34
C ILE A 131 9.40 -3.57 2.47
N VAL A 132 8.57 -3.31 1.47
CA VAL A 132 8.68 -2.12 0.59
C VAL A 132 8.52 -0.82 1.38
N SER A 133 7.60 -0.78 2.35
CA SER A 133 7.39 0.41 3.20
C SER A 133 8.57 0.67 4.15
N LEU A 134 9.37 -0.36 4.46
CA LEU A 134 10.48 -0.30 5.43
C LEU A 134 11.87 -0.30 4.78
N SER A 135 11.99 -0.63 3.49
CA SER A 135 13.27 -0.70 2.79
C SER A 135 13.86 0.69 2.56
N LYS A 136 14.88 1.03 3.37
CA LYS A 136 15.79 2.20 3.36
C LYS A 136 15.24 3.54 3.86
N PRO A 137 16.13 4.41 4.43
CA PRO A 137 15.78 5.38 5.47
C PRO A 137 15.22 6.67 4.87
N LEU A 138 14.12 6.58 4.13
CA LEU A 138 13.45 7.80 3.67
C LEU A 138 12.70 8.51 4.82
N TYR A 139 12.63 7.91 6.03
CA TYR A 139 11.84 8.45 7.15
C TYR A 139 12.43 8.25 8.56
N CYS A 140 13.75 8.11 8.73
CA CYS A 140 14.34 8.08 10.09
C CYS A 140 14.25 9.44 10.81
N TYR A 141 14.24 10.58 10.09
CA TYR A 141 14.14 11.91 10.70
C TYR A 141 12.70 12.40 10.96
N THR A 142 11.69 11.70 10.45
CA THR A 142 10.27 12.02 10.72
C THR A 142 9.64 11.03 11.71
N LEU A 143 10.41 10.08 12.24
CA LEU A 143 9.92 9.02 13.13
C LEU A 143 9.45 9.56 14.49
N HIS A 144 9.99 10.67 14.99
CA HIS A 144 9.54 11.19 16.29
C HIS A 144 8.11 11.76 16.26
N LEU A 145 7.65 12.33 15.14
CA LEU A 145 6.29 12.86 14.99
C LEU A 145 5.32 11.89 14.28
N SER A 146 5.83 10.96 13.46
CA SER A 146 5.00 9.96 12.77
C SER A 146 4.70 8.72 13.62
N LEU A 147 5.49 8.42 14.66
CA LEU A 147 5.11 7.43 15.68
C LEU A 147 3.77 7.77 16.36
N LEU A 148 3.44 9.05 16.50
CA LEU A 148 2.13 9.49 17.00
C LEU A 148 0.99 9.26 15.98
N MET A 149 1.25 9.41 14.68
CA MET A 149 0.26 9.15 13.63
C MET A 149 0.02 7.64 13.47
N ILE A 150 1.08 6.83 13.43
CA ILE A 150 0.99 5.37 13.39
C ILE A 150 0.42 4.84 14.69
N SER A 151 0.77 5.38 15.86
CA SER A 151 0.16 5.00 17.15
C SER A 151 -1.35 5.31 17.18
N LYS A 152 -1.79 6.43 16.60
CA LYS A 152 -3.23 6.75 16.50
C LYS A 152 -3.96 5.85 15.51
N VAL A 153 -3.39 5.60 14.32
CA VAL A 153 -3.99 4.70 13.33
C VAL A 153 -3.96 3.23 13.81
N LEU A 154 -2.89 2.80 14.46
CA LEU A 154 -2.75 1.46 15.05
C LEU A 154 -3.63 1.29 16.30
N ARG A 155 -3.80 2.33 17.13
CA ARG A 155 -4.83 2.34 18.21
C ARG A 155 -6.23 2.28 17.63
N PHE A 156 -6.51 2.98 16.53
CA PHE A 156 -7.82 2.93 15.88
C PHE A 156 -8.10 1.53 15.28
N LEU A 157 -7.07 0.86 14.76
CA LEU A 157 -7.13 -0.51 14.25
C LEU A 157 -7.23 -1.59 15.32
N LEU A 158 -6.70 -1.35 16.53
CA LEU A 158 -6.72 -2.32 17.64
C LEU A 158 -7.92 -2.13 18.59
N LEU A 159 -8.70 -1.07 18.44
CA LEU A 159 -9.84 -0.74 19.32
C LEU A 159 -11.21 -0.78 18.61
N SER A 160 -11.29 -1.31 17.38
CA SER A 160 -12.54 -1.48 16.61
C SER A 160 -12.63 -2.87 16.03
#